data_AF-A0A6J5USY4-F1
#
_entry.id   AF-A0A6J5USY4-F1
#
_cell.length_a   1.000
_cell.length_b   1.000
_cell.length_c   1.000
_cell.angle_alpha   90.00
_cell.angle_beta   90.00
_cell.angle_gamma   90.00
#
_symmetry.space_group_name_H-M   'P 1'
#
loop_
_entity.id
_entity.type
_entity.pdbx_description
1 polymer ?
#
loop_
_entity_poly.entity_id
_entity_poly.type
_entity_poly.pdbx_seq_one_letter_code
_entity_poly.pdbx_strand_id
1 'polypeptide(L)'
;MLDKNELPNDFHRRAKWVNASQFYILRVEPLEIAEYYWSNMHHVKGHYLTHGRERWFEIFDRWWREKRVNEEENSKRIKFAGLTLDSCFWAKVEEARECVANVRSNSSYEKLEELTELRLAVHPFWTATQFPSLRGGEVVP
;
A
#
# COMPACT_ATOMS: atom_id res chain seq x y z
N MET A 1 2.80 10.89 27.01
CA MET A 1 3.99 10.10 27.38
C MET A 1 5.17 10.42 26.47
N LEU A 2 5.12 10.10 25.17
CA LEU A 2 6.23 10.41 24.26
C LEU A 2 6.47 11.93 24.11
N ASP A 3 5.43 12.70 23.76
CA ASP A 3 5.54 14.17 23.64
C ASP A 3 5.77 14.90 24.96
N LYS A 4 5.55 14.22 26.09
CA LYS A 4 5.75 14.77 27.44
C LYS A 4 7.13 14.46 28.01
N ASN A 5 8.00 13.78 27.25
CA ASN A 5 9.32 13.31 27.68
C ASN A 5 9.27 12.49 29.00
N GLU A 6 8.17 11.78 29.24
CA GLU A 6 7.98 10.96 30.44
C GLU A 6 8.67 9.58 30.31
N LEU A 7 9.16 9.26 29.11
CA LEU A 7 9.83 7.99 28.80
C LEU A 7 11.35 8.13 28.88
N PRO A 8 12.08 7.04 29.19
CA PRO A 8 13.54 7.03 29.15
C PRO A 8 14.07 7.49 27.78
N ASN A 9 15.14 8.29 27.79
CA ASN A 9 15.71 8.88 26.58
C ASN A 9 16.09 7.84 25.51
N ASP A 10 16.44 6.62 25.92
CA ASP A 10 16.85 5.53 25.04
C ASP A 10 15.67 4.67 24.52
N PHE A 11 14.43 5.02 24.86
CA PHE A 11 13.23 4.23 24.53
C PHE A 11 13.13 3.91 23.03
N HIS A 12 13.40 4.90 22.18
CA HIS A 12 13.34 4.80 20.72
C HIS A 12 14.40 3.87 20.10
N ARG A 13 15.44 3.48 20.85
CA ARG A 13 16.52 2.61 20.36
C ARG A 13 16.38 1.16 20.83
N ARG A 14 15.48 0.90 21.79
CA ARG A 14 15.29 -0.44 22.34
C ARG A 14 14.58 -1.32 21.32
N ALA A 15 15.23 -2.41 20.92
CA ALA A 15 14.72 -3.34 19.91
C ALA A 15 13.28 -3.83 20.18
N LYS A 16 12.90 -4.01 21.45
CA LYS A 16 11.53 -4.37 21.85
C LYS A 16 10.50 -3.37 21.32
N TRP A 17 10.73 -2.08 21.53
CA TRP A 17 9.79 -1.03 21.15
C TRP A 17 9.82 -0.76 19.66
N VAL A 18 11.02 -0.73 19.07
CA VAL A 18 11.20 -0.53 17.62
C VAL A 18 10.55 -1.66 16.80
N ASN A 19 10.68 -2.91 17.24
CA ASN A 19 9.99 -4.03 16.58
C ASN A 19 8.48 -3.95 16.78
N ALA A 20 8.01 -3.66 18.00
CA ALA A 20 6.58 -3.56 18.30
C ALA A 20 5.92 -2.44 17.50
N SER A 21 6.55 -1.26 17.41
CA SER A 21 6.06 -0.16 16.59
C SER A 21 6.01 -0.54 15.11
N GLN A 22 7.05 -1.21 14.59
CA GLN A 22 7.03 -1.65 13.19
C GLN A 22 5.88 -2.62 12.90
N PHE A 23 5.66 -3.63 13.75
CA PHE A 23 4.54 -4.55 13.56
C PHE A 23 3.17 -3.87 13.67
N TYR A 24 3.06 -2.85 14.52
CA TYR A 24 1.86 -2.04 14.63
C TYR A 24 1.60 -1.26 13.34
N ILE A 25 2.60 -0.52 12.83
CA ILE A 25 2.49 0.23 11.58
C ILE A 25 2.07 -0.69 10.43
N LEU A 26 2.77 -1.81 10.23
CA LEU A 26 2.53 -2.73 9.12
C LEU A 26 1.11 -3.33 9.11
N ARG A 27 0.42 -3.33 10.26
CA ARG A 27 -0.95 -3.84 10.37
C ARG A 27 -2.01 -2.75 10.35
N VAL A 28 -1.75 -1.63 11.01
CA VAL A 28 -2.76 -0.59 11.25
C VAL A 28 -2.76 0.45 10.14
N GLU A 29 -1.60 0.86 9.64
CA GLU A 29 -1.51 1.89 8.60
C GLU A 29 -2.27 1.52 7.31
N PRO A 30 -2.27 0.27 6.82
CA PRO A 30 -3.13 -0.11 5.71
C PRO A 30 -4.63 0.06 5.96
N LEU A 31 -5.08 -0.09 7.20
CA LEU A 31 -6.48 0.08 7.57
C LEU A 31 -6.85 1.57 7.60
N GLU A 32 -5.99 2.40 8.16
CA GLU A 32 -6.13 3.87 8.14
C GLU A 32 -6.16 4.42 6.70
N ILE A 33 -5.28 3.92 5.83
CA ILE A 33 -5.28 4.26 4.40
C ILE A 33 -6.61 3.86 3.75
N ALA A 34 -7.08 2.65 4.01
CA ALA A 34 -8.34 2.18 3.45
C ALA A 34 -9.52 3.06 3.89
N GLU A 35 -9.59 3.42 5.17
CA GLU A 35 -10.62 4.32 5.71
C GLU A 35 -10.51 5.74 5.12
N TYR A 36 -9.29 6.26 4.98
CA TYR A 36 -9.04 7.59 4.40
C TYR A 36 -9.57 7.72 2.97
N TYR A 37 -9.29 6.72 2.13
CA TYR A 37 -9.77 6.71 0.76
C TYR A 37 -11.25 6.35 0.66
N TRP A 38 -11.75 5.44 1.50
CA TRP A 38 -13.19 5.12 1.58
C TRP A 38 -14.04 6.34 1.92
N SER A 39 -13.57 7.15 2.87
CA SER A 39 -14.26 8.36 3.33
C SER A 39 -14.11 9.55 2.37
N ASN A 40 -13.48 9.35 1.21
CA ASN A 40 -13.19 10.38 0.21
C ASN A 40 -12.41 11.57 0.76
N MET A 41 -11.63 11.38 1.83
CA MET A 41 -10.85 12.45 2.45
C MET A 41 -9.77 12.99 1.51
N HIS A 42 -9.34 12.17 0.55
CA HIS A 42 -8.40 12.56 -0.49
C HIS A 42 -8.90 13.69 -1.39
N HIS A 43 -10.22 13.85 -1.57
CA HIS A 43 -10.78 14.99 -2.31
C HIS A 43 -10.87 16.28 -1.49
N VAL A 44 -10.88 16.18 -0.15
CA VAL A 44 -11.03 17.34 0.74
C VAL A 44 -9.66 17.85 1.21
N LYS A 45 -8.79 16.95 1.66
CA LYS A 45 -7.48 17.25 2.24
C LYS A 45 -6.33 16.99 1.28
N GLY A 46 -6.54 16.24 0.18
CA GLY A 46 -5.49 15.75 -0.72
C GLY A 46 -5.01 14.34 -0.37
N HIS A 47 -4.08 13.78 -1.14
CA HIS A 47 -3.68 12.38 -1.00
C HIS A 47 -3.09 12.05 0.39
N TYR A 48 -3.20 10.77 0.77
CA TYR A 48 -2.87 10.31 2.12
C TYR A 48 -1.42 10.61 2.51
N LEU A 49 -0.46 10.42 1.60
CA LEU A 49 0.96 10.59 1.90
C LEU A 49 1.35 12.04 2.25
N THR A 50 0.63 13.02 1.71
CA THR A 50 0.93 14.44 1.94
C THR A 50 0.11 15.03 3.08
N HIS A 51 -1.15 14.59 3.25
CA HIS A 51 -2.10 15.25 4.16
C HIS A 51 -2.91 14.32 5.06
N GLY A 52 -2.88 13.01 4.83
CA GLY A 52 -3.63 12.02 5.60
C GLY A 52 -2.82 11.26 6.63
N ARG A 53 -1.49 11.24 6.51
CA ARG A 53 -0.62 10.44 7.37
C ARG A 53 -0.45 11.08 8.74
N GLU A 54 -0.77 10.31 9.78
CA GLU A 54 -0.57 10.74 11.16
C GLU A 54 0.92 10.79 11.55
N ARG A 55 1.29 11.80 12.34
CA ARG A 55 2.67 12.07 12.78
C ARG A 55 3.35 10.87 13.45
N TRP A 56 2.58 10.03 14.14
CA TRP A 56 3.11 8.89 14.89
C TRP A 56 3.68 7.81 13.98
N PHE A 57 3.09 7.60 12.79
CA PHE A 57 3.64 6.68 11.79
C PHE A 57 5.02 7.13 11.32
N GLU A 58 5.23 8.43 11.14
CA GLU A 58 6.53 9.00 10.77
C GLU A 58 7.59 8.82 11.87
N ILE A 59 7.19 8.99 13.14
CA ILE A 59 8.07 8.79 14.30
C ILE A 59 8.54 7.33 14.34
N PHE A 60 7.62 6.39 14.15
CA PHE A 60 7.95 4.97 14.19
C PHE A 60 8.79 4.52 12.98
N ASP A 61 8.51 5.05 11.79
CA ASP A 61 9.36 4.85 10.60
C ASP A 61 10.79 5.34 10.84
N ARG A 62 10.95 6.50 11.49
CA ARG A 62 12.26 7.05 11.84
C ARG A 62 13.02 6.09 12.78
N TRP A 63 12.37 5.59 13.83
CA TRP A 63 12.99 4.63 14.75
C TRP A 63 13.41 3.34 14.04
N TRP A 64 12.58 2.85 13.11
CA TRP A 64 12.89 1.66 12.33
C TRP A 64 14.09 1.86 11.39
N ARG A 65 14.16 3.02 10.71
CA ARG A 65 15.28 3.38 9.84
C ARG A 65 16.59 3.51 10.61
N GLU A 66 16.57 4.19 11.75
CA GLU A 66 17.74 4.33 12.62
C GLU A 66 18.26 2.97 13.12
N LYS A 67 17.36 2.04 13.45
CA LYS A 67 17.76 0.67 13.82
C LYS A 67 18.45 -0.06 12.65
N ARG A 68 17.90 0.01 11.44
CA ARG A 68 18.46 -0.68 10.26
C ARG A 68 19.86 -0.20 9.91
N VAL A 69 20.14 1.11 10.00
CA VAL A 69 21.48 1.69 9.77
C VAL A 69 22.51 1.10 10.75
N ASN A 70 22.11 0.83 11.99
CA ASN A 70 22.99 0.19 12.98
C ASN A 70 23.16 -1.33 12.77
N GLU A 71 22.33 -1.97 11.95
CA GLU A 71 22.31 -3.43 11.70
C GLU A 71 22.86 -3.83 10.30
N GLU A 72 23.35 -2.88 9.50
CA GLU A 72 23.85 -3.11 8.14
C GLU A 72 25.02 -4.12 8.05
N GLU A 73 25.66 -4.49 9.16
CA GLU A 73 26.61 -5.61 9.22
C GLU A 73 25.95 -7.00 9.03
N ASN A 74 24.62 -7.13 9.12
CA ASN A 74 23.92 -8.44 9.15
C ASN A 74 22.89 -8.64 8.01
N SER A 75 23.16 -8.05 6.85
CA SER A 75 22.28 -7.88 5.66
C SER A 75 21.76 -9.17 4.95
N LYS A 76 22.05 -10.38 5.43
CA LYS A 76 21.78 -11.61 4.65
C LYS A 76 20.30 -12.05 4.59
N ARG A 77 19.41 -11.54 5.44
CA ARG A 77 18.03 -12.09 5.59
C ARG A 77 16.89 -11.37 4.82
N ILE A 78 17.13 -10.27 4.11
CA ILE A 78 16.06 -9.38 3.60
C ILE A 78 15.78 -9.56 2.08
N LYS A 79 15.61 -10.80 1.59
CA LYS A 79 15.34 -11.00 0.14
C LYS A 79 13.87 -11.27 -0.22
N PHE A 80 13.06 -11.83 0.69
CA PHE A 80 11.72 -12.32 0.35
C PHE A 80 10.55 -11.66 1.09
N ALA A 81 10.79 -10.81 2.10
CA ALA A 81 9.75 -10.10 2.85
C ALA A 81 9.49 -8.66 2.35
N GLY A 82 10.03 -8.29 1.19
CA GLY A 82 10.13 -6.90 0.70
C GLY A 82 8.81 -6.18 0.43
N LEU A 83 7.76 -6.89 0.05
CA LEU A 83 6.50 -6.29 -0.43
C LEU A 83 5.54 -5.90 0.70
N THR A 84 5.64 -6.53 1.87
CA THR A 84 4.84 -6.17 3.06
C THR A 84 5.60 -5.25 4.03
N LEU A 85 6.77 -4.75 3.63
CA LEU A 85 7.61 -3.85 4.44
C LEU A 85 7.27 -2.36 4.24
N ASP A 86 6.56 -2.00 3.17
CA ASP A 86 6.09 -0.64 2.92
C ASP A 86 4.63 -0.51 3.33
N SER A 87 4.40 0.02 4.53
CA SER A 87 3.06 0.25 5.06
C SER A 87 2.26 1.28 4.25
N CYS A 88 2.95 2.19 3.56
CA CYS A 88 2.37 3.20 2.68
C CYS A 88 2.08 2.67 1.26
N PHE A 89 2.28 1.38 1.00
CA PHE A 89 2.06 0.77 -0.30
C PHE A 89 0.69 1.10 -0.90
N TRP A 90 -0.38 0.92 -0.11
CA TRP A 90 -1.76 1.14 -0.57
C TRP A 90 -2.05 2.60 -0.90
N ALA A 91 -1.46 3.55 -0.19
CA ALA A 91 -1.65 4.96 -0.48
C ALA A 91 -1.10 5.32 -1.87
N LYS A 92 0.07 4.77 -2.23
CA LYS A 92 0.67 4.94 -3.57
C LYS A 92 -0.20 4.31 -4.66
N VAL A 93 -0.79 3.15 -4.37
CA VAL A 93 -1.70 2.46 -5.30
C VAL A 93 -2.94 3.32 -5.55
N GLU A 94 -3.57 3.87 -4.52
CA GLU A 94 -4.75 4.72 -4.68
C GLU A 94 -4.44 6.02 -5.42
N GLU A 95 -3.32 6.68 -5.11
CA GLU A 95 -2.87 7.87 -5.85
C GLU A 95 -2.62 7.57 -7.34
N ALA A 96 -1.99 6.44 -7.66
CA ALA A 96 -1.79 6.01 -9.04
C ALA A 96 -3.12 5.68 -9.75
N ARG A 97 -4.07 5.04 -9.05
CA ARG A 97 -5.41 4.74 -9.58
C ARG A 97 -6.17 6.02 -9.93
N GLU A 98 -6.14 7.01 -9.06
CA GLU A 98 -6.79 8.31 -9.27
C GLU A 98 -6.12 9.09 -10.40
N CYS A 99 -4.79 9.10 -10.47
CA CYS A 99 -4.05 9.67 -11.60
C CYS A 99 -4.51 9.07 -12.94
N VAL A 100 -4.63 7.74 -13.03
CA VAL A 100 -5.10 7.06 -14.25
C VAL A 100 -6.56 7.38 -14.55
N ALA A 101 -7.42 7.46 -13.53
CA ALA A 101 -8.82 7.84 -13.69
C ALA A 101 -8.94 9.28 -14.23
N ASN A 102 -8.17 10.21 -13.69
CA ASN A 102 -8.12 11.60 -14.13
C ASN A 102 -7.61 11.72 -15.56
N VAL A 103 -6.59 10.96 -15.96
CA VAL A 103 -6.12 10.96 -17.35
C VAL A 103 -7.20 10.43 -18.29
N ARG A 104 -7.96 9.41 -17.89
CA ARG A 104 -9.08 8.87 -18.69
C ARG A 104 -10.23 9.86 -18.81
N SER A 105 -10.59 10.55 -17.72
CA SER A 105 -11.67 11.54 -17.75
C SER A 105 -11.31 12.81 -18.51
N ASN A 106 -10.02 13.19 -18.52
CA ASN A 106 -9.51 14.35 -19.25
C ASN A 106 -9.07 14.02 -20.69
N SER A 107 -8.92 12.75 -21.05
CA SER A 107 -8.70 12.37 -22.44
C SER A 107 -9.98 12.64 -23.23
N SER A 108 -9.86 13.31 -24.38
CA SER A 108 -10.98 13.44 -25.32
C SER A 108 -11.59 12.06 -25.56
N TYR A 109 -12.92 12.03 -25.70
CA TYR A 109 -13.74 10.85 -25.96
C TYR A 109 -13.16 9.89 -27.04
N GLU A 110 -12.35 10.41 -27.97
CA GLU A 110 -11.61 9.66 -28.99
C GLU A 110 -10.55 8.68 -28.44
N LYS A 111 -9.88 8.99 -27.32
CA LYS A 111 -8.91 8.07 -26.67
C LYS A 111 -9.56 7.03 -25.77
N LEU A 112 -10.79 7.27 -25.33
CA LEU A 112 -11.54 6.30 -24.54
C LEU A 112 -11.99 5.11 -25.38
N GLU A 113 -12.37 5.33 -26.65
CA GLU A 113 -12.67 4.25 -27.60
C GLU A 113 -11.47 3.33 -27.84
N GLU A 114 -10.29 3.90 -28.06
CA GLU A 114 -9.05 3.15 -28.26
C GLU A 114 -8.66 2.32 -27.03
N LEU A 115 -8.89 2.85 -25.82
CA LEU A 115 -8.66 2.14 -24.56
C LEU A 115 -9.73 1.07 -24.25
N THR A 116 -10.97 1.28 -24.65
CA THR A 116 -12.02 0.25 -24.53
C THR A 116 -11.78 -0.91 -25.47
N GLU A 117 -11.29 -0.66 -26.68
CA GLU A 117 -10.88 -1.70 -27.63
C GLU A 117 -9.71 -2.52 -27.08
N LEU A 118 -8.69 -1.86 -26.51
CA LEU A 118 -7.59 -2.56 -25.86
C LEU A 118 -8.04 -3.36 -24.63
N ARG A 119 -9.02 -2.86 -23.86
CA ARG A 119 -9.59 -3.59 -22.72
C ARG A 119 -10.37 -4.82 -23.15
N LEU A 120 -11.16 -4.73 -24.23
CA LEU A 120 -11.86 -5.87 -24.83
C LEU A 120 -10.88 -6.87 -25.46
N ALA A 121 -9.76 -6.42 -26.01
CA ALA A 121 -8.71 -7.30 -26.54
C ALA A 121 -7.96 -8.08 -25.45
N VAL A 122 -7.81 -7.51 -24.25
CA VAL A 122 -7.11 -8.15 -23.12
C VAL A 122 -8.06 -8.98 -22.24
N HIS A 123 -9.37 -8.72 -22.30
CA HIS A 123 -10.39 -9.45 -21.53
C HIS A 123 -10.37 -10.98 -21.76
N PRO A 124 -10.23 -11.51 -23.00
CA PRO A 124 -10.08 -12.95 -23.26
C PRO A 124 -8.86 -13.56 -22.55
N PHE A 125 -7.74 -12.84 -22.49
CA PHE A 125 -6.52 -13.29 -21.82
C PHE A 125 -6.68 -13.33 -20.29
N TRP A 126 -7.41 -12.36 -19.72
CA TRP A 126 -7.73 -12.33 -18.29
C TRP A 126 -8.76 -13.40 -17.90
N THR A 127 -9.75 -13.69 -18.75
CA THR A 127 -10.74 -14.76 -18.50
C THR A 127 -10.19 -16.16 -18.72
N ALA A 128 -9.22 -16.34 -19.63
CA ALA A 128 -8.61 -17.65 -19.91
C ALA A 128 -7.63 -18.11 -18.82
N THR A 129 -7.10 -17.19 -18.01
CA THR A 129 -6.19 -17.50 -16.90
C THR A 129 -6.92 -17.77 -15.58
N GLN A 130 -8.23 -17.52 -15.52
CA GLN A 130 -9.07 -17.80 -14.36
C GLN A 130 -10.08 -18.90 -14.69
N PHE A 131 -9.72 -20.15 -14.34
CA PHE A 131 -10.51 -21.41 -14.34
C PHE A 131 -10.48 -22.32 -15.60
N PRO A 132 -9.59 -23.34 -15.62
CA PRO A 132 -9.73 -24.51 -16.49
C PRO A 132 -10.54 -25.70 -15.88
N SER A 133 -11.08 -25.62 -14.66
CA SER A 133 -11.48 -26.86 -13.95
C SER A 133 -12.98 -27.17 -13.81
N LEU A 134 -13.93 -26.47 -14.45
CA LEU A 134 -15.36 -26.78 -14.28
C LEU A 134 -16.19 -26.70 -15.58
N ARG A 135 -15.73 -27.34 -16.66
CA ARG A 135 -16.60 -27.77 -17.76
C ARG A 135 -16.13 -29.13 -18.28
N GLY A 136 -16.44 -30.17 -17.51
CA GLY A 136 -16.27 -31.57 -17.89
C GLY A 136 -17.43 -32.35 -17.30
N GLY A 137 -18.61 -32.17 -17.89
CA GLY A 137 -19.84 -32.84 -17.51
C GLY A 137 -20.76 -32.89 -18.72
N GLU A 138 -20.28 -33.52 -19.79
CA GLU A 138 -21.15 -33.95 -20.89
C GLU A 138 -22.00 -35.11 -20.38
N VAL A 139 -23.31 -34.86 -20.30
CA VAL A 139 -24.32 -35.89 -20.19
C VAL A 139 -24.46 -36.48 -21.60
N VAL A 140 -24.01 -37.72 -21.76
CA VAL A 140 -24.20 -38.53 -22.98
C VAL A 140 -25.68 -39.00 -23.01
N PRO A 141 -26.34 -39.01 -24.18
CA PRO A 141 -27.75 -39.42 -24.32
C PRO A 141 -28.01 -40.89 -23.97
#